data_AF-A0AAD1A4J0-F1
#
_entry.id   AF-A0AAD1A4J0-F1
#
_cell.length_a   1.000
_cell.length_b   1.000
_cell.length_c   1.000
_cell.angle_alpha   90.00
_cell.angle_beta   90.00
_cell.angle_gamma   90.00
#
_symmetry.space_group_name_H-M   'P 1'
#
loop_
_entity.id
_entity.type
_entity.pdbx_description
1 polymer ?
#
loop_
_entity_poly.entity_id
_entity_poly.type
_entity_poly.pdbx_seq_one_letter_code
_entity_poly.pdbx_strand_id
1 'polypeptide(L)'
;MWTVSRIAERDGVTRQAISKHVARMVEHHSLDVSRDSRGRVSAVNIVHFDDLRRRFGDSGKVRAADAERSALPSESEPKPGSDDTLDGTRRIKILYEIEGLRLRQAEEAGALLRKDMIEDGLDRLAEEIGRIVDLPQHADVIAAAAGKSLHELRIVLKRLTIEMRTAISAQAAALAAAAPQRDAALPEGSS
;
A
#
# COMPACT_ATOMS: atom_id res chain seq x y z
N MET A 1 17.72 3.01 -0.59
CA MET A 1 17.56 1.71 -1.26
C MET A 1 18.80 0.86 -1.04
N TRP A 2 18.66 -0.32 -0.40
CA TRP A 2 19.77 -1.22 -0.02
C TRP A 2 19.56 -2.60 -0.65
N THR A 3 20.64 -3.28 -1.05
CA THR A 3 20.54 -4.64 -1.59
C THR A 3 20.31 -5.67 -0.48
N VAL A 4 19.67 -6.79 -0.81
CA VAL A 4 19.40 -7.88 0.15
C VAL A 4 20.67 -8.42 0.80
N SER A 5 21.79 -8.46 0.07
CA SER A 5 23.10 -8.88 0.62
C SER A 5 23.61 -7.91 1.68
N ARG A 6 23.48 -6.61 1.45
CA ARG A 6 23.92 -5.57 2.40
C ARG A 6 23.09 -5.57 3.68
N ILE A 7 21.79 -5.87 3.57
CA ILE A 7 20.90 -6.02 4.74
C ILE A 7 21.26 -7.27 5.54
N ALA A 8 21.57 -8.38 4.85
CA ALA A 8 21.98 -9.63 5.48
C ALA A 8 23.30 -9.49 6.26
N GLU A 9 24.27 -8.79 5.69
CA GLU A 9 25.56 -8.48 6.34
C GLU A 9 25.37 -7.60 7.59
N ARG A 10 24.51 -6.57 7.52
CA ARG A 10 24.18 -5.71 8.66
C ARG A 10 23.50 -6.48 9.79
N ASP A 11 22.51 -7.30 9.46
CA ASP A 11 21.67 -7.98 10.46
C ASP A 11 22.35 -9.25 11.03
N GLY A 12 23.48 -9.67 10.44
CA GLY A 12 24.15 -10.92 10.81
C GLY A 12 23.32 -12.17 10.46
N VAL A 13 22.44 -12.06 9.47
CA VAL A 13 21.50 -13.11 9.07
C VAL A 13 21.81 -13.56 7.65
N THR A 14 21.52 -14.82 7.30
CA THR A 14 21.72 -15.32 5.94
C THR A 14 20.86 -14.53 4.92
N ARG A 15 21.43 -14.30 3.74
CA ARG A 15 20.75 -13.64 2.61
C ARG A 15 19.41 -14.27 2.26
N GLN A 16 19.29 -15.59 2.38
CA GLN A 16 18.05 -16.32 2.12
C GLN A 16 16.94 -15.97 3.11
N ALA A 17 17.26 -15.79 4.40
CA ALA A 17 16.25 -15.46 5.40
C ALA A 17 15.75 -14.01 5.26
N ILE A 18 16.62 -13.07 4.89
CA ILE A 18 16.20 -11.70 4.55
C ILE A 18 15.35 -11.72 3.27
N SER A 19 15.74 -12.47 2.24
CA SER A 19 14.95 -12.59 1.01
C SER A 19 13.54 -13.12 1.27
N LYS A 20 13.38 -14.07 2.21
CA LYS A 20 12.07 -14.60 2.59
C LYS A 20 11.23 -13.58 3.35
N HIS A 21 11.83 -12.81 4.25
CA HIS A 21 11.14 -11.72 4.96
C HIS A 21 10.70 -10.60 4.02
N VAL A 22 11.59 -10.18 3.11
CA VAL A 22 11.28 -9.17 2.10
C VAL A 22 10.14 -9.64 1.20
N ALA A 23 10.15 -10.89 0.73
CA ALA A 23 9.07 -11.44 -0.09
C ALA A 23 7.71 -11.38 0.64
N ARG A 24 7.67 -11.81 1.91
CA ARG A 24 6.46 -11.75 2.75
C ARG A 24 5.97 -10.32 2.96
N MET A 25 6.87 -9.37 3.18
CA MET A 25 6.51 -7.96 3.40
C MET A 25 6.07 -7.26 2.12
N VAL A 26 6.61 -7.64 0.96
CA VAL A 26 6.12 -7.16 -0.34
C VAL A 26 4.71 -7.69 -0.63
N GLU A 27 4.44 -8.95 -0.28
CA GLU A 27 3.14 -9.61 -0.53
C GLU A 27 2.02 -9.12 0.40
N HIS A 28 2.31 -8.98 1.70
CA HIS A 28 1.28 -8.67 2.71
C HIS A 28 1.19 -7.20 3.10
N HIS A 29 2.27 -6.43 2.94
CA HIS A 29 2.38 -5.09 3.51
C HIS A 29 2.92 -4.05 2.51
N SER A 30 2.92 -4.37 1.21
CA SER A 30 3.31 -3.47 0.12
C SER A 30 4.64 -2.76 0.33
N LEU A 31 5.66 -3.51 0.79
CA LEU A 31 7.01 -2.99 0.97
C LEU A 31 7.57 -2.38 -0.33
N ASP A 32 8.10 -1.16 -0.22
CA ASP A 32 8.71 -0.42 -1.32
C ASP A 32 10.06 -1.08 -1.74
N VAL A 33 10.06 -1.64 -2.95
CA VAL A 33 11.18 -2.40 -3.52
C VAL A 33 11.45 -2.00 -4.97
N SER A 34 12.73 -1.83 -5.28
CA SER A 34 13.22 -1.75 -6.65
C SER A 34 13.39 -3.16 -7.22
N ARG A 35 12.90 -3.38 -8.44
CA ARG A 35 13.00 -4.66 -9.15
C ARG A 35 13.92 -4.50 -10.37
N ASP A 36 14.71 -5.53 -10.64
CA ASP A 36 15.54 -5.63 -11.84
C ASP A 36 14.67 -5.91 -13.09
N SER A 37 15.26 -5.77 -14.28
CA SER A 37 14.74 -6.12 -15.62
C SER A 37 14.10 -7.50 -15.74
N ARG A 38 14.37 -8.41 -14.80
CA ARG A 38 13.78 -9.76 -14.69
C ARG A 38 12.70 -9.90 -13.61
N GLY A 39 12.20 -8.78 -13.06
CA GLY A 39 11.13 -8.74 -12.07
C GLY A 39 11.53 -9.16 -10.64
N ARG A 40 12.82 -9.39 -10.37
CA ARG A 40 13.35 -9.77 -9.04
C ARG A 40 13.69 -8.55 -8.20
N VAL A 41 13.53 -8.63 -6.89
CA VAL A 41 13.89 -7.55 -5.95
C VAL A 41 15.41 -7.32 -5.98
N SER A 42 15.83 -6.14 -6.46
CA SER A 42 17.23 -5.74 -6.57
C SER A 42 17.67 -4.87 -5.39
N ALA A 43 16.79 -3.97 -4.94
CA ALA A 43 17.02 -3.13 -3.78
C ALA A 43 15.72 -2.93 -3.00
N VAL A 44 15.85 -2.77 -1.69
CA VAL A 44 14.75 -2.63 -0.75
C VAL A 44 14.89 -1.28 -0.05
N ASN A 45 13.77 -0.60 0.17
CA ASN A 45 13.76 0.55 1.05
C ASN A 45 13.96 0.08 2.50
N ILE A 46 15.19 0.25 3.00
CA ILE A 46 15.58 -0.27 4.32
C ILE A 46 14.78 0.34 5.47
N VAL A 47 14.38 1.60 5.33
CA VAL A 47 13.57 2.32 6.33
C VAL A 47 12.18 1.69 6.42
N HIS A 48 11.54 1.45 5.27
CA HIS A 48 10.24 0.80 5.21
C HIS A 48 10.32 -0.67 5.64
N PHE A 49 11.40 -1.37 5.31
CA PHE A 49 11.64 -2.75 5.75
C PHE A 49 11.81 -2.86 7.26
N ASP A 50 12.59 -1.98 7.88
CA ASP A 50 12.83 -2.02 9.33
C ASP A 50 11.55 -1.63 10.12
N ASP A 51 10.74 -0.69 9.61
CA ASP A 51 9.44 -0.34 10.20
C ASP A 51 8.44 -1.50 10.12
N LEU A 52 8.31 -2.13 8.94
CA LEU A 52 7.46 -3.32 8.77
C LEU A 52 7.99 -4.51 9.58
N ARG A 53 9.30 -4.67 9.71
CA ARG A 53 9.91 -5.70 10.57
C ARG A 53 9.65 -5.44 12.05
N ARG A 54 9.62 -4.19 12.49
CA ARG A 54 9.30 -3.83 13.88
C ARG A 54 7.83 -4.07 14.20
N ARG A 55 6.93 -3.80 13.24
CA ARG A 55 5.47 -3.94 13.41
C ARG A 55 4.98 -5.37 13.22
N PHE A 56 5.59 -6.13 12.31
CA PHE A 56 5.10 -7.44 11.86
C PHE A 56 6.14 -8.56 11.93
N GLY A 57 7.34 -8.29 12.47
CA GLY A 57 8.36 -9.32 12.71
C GLY A 57 8.01 -10.16 13.93
N ASP A 58 8.01 -11.48 13.75
CA ASP A 58 7.60 -12.50 14.73
C ASP A 58 7.87 -12.14 16.21
N SER A 59 6.76 -12.05 16.95
CA SER A 59 6.51 -11.66 18.34
C SER A 59 7.32 -12.34 19.46
N GLY A 60 8.45 -13.00 19.20
CA GLY A 60 9.10 -13.86 20.21
C GLY A 60 10.59 -13.66 20.48
N LYS A 61 11.38 -13.13 19.53
CA LYS A 61 12.87 -13.20 19.65
C LYS A 61 13.62 -11.88 19.54
N VAL A 62 12.99 -10.81 19.06
CA VAL A 62 13.68 -9.50 18.91
C VAL A 62 13.86 -8.80 20.26
N ARG A 63 12.91 -8.97 21.20
CA ARG A 63 13.01 -8.36 22.56
C ARG A 63 14.07 -8.98 23.47
N ALA A 64 14.56 -10.19 23.18
CA ALA A 64 15.60 -10.83 23.99
C ALA A 64 17.02 -10.50 23.50
N ALA A 65 17.21 -10.29 22.19
CA ALA A 65 18.54 -10.04 21.62
C ALA A 65 19.09 -8.63 21.91
N ASP A 66 18.21 -7.64 22.14
CA ASP A 66 18.63 -6.28 22.50
C ASP A 66 18.91 -6.12 24.01
N ALA A 67 18.35 -7.01 24.86
CA ALA A 67 18.58 -6.97 26.30
C ALA A 67 19.93 -7.62 26.71
N GLU A 68 20.40 -8.63 25.98
CA GLU A 68 21.66 -9.33 26.30
C GLU A 68 22.93 -8.65 25.74
N ARG A 69 22.81 -7.74 24.76
CA ARG A 69 24.00 -7.06 24.16
C ARG A 69 24.56 -5.90 24.99
N SER A 70 23.97 -5.56 26.13
CA SER A 70 24.42 -4.43 26.96
C SER A 70 25.48 -4.78 28.02
N ALA A 71 25.99 -6.02 28.05
CA ALA A 71 26.77 -6.51 29.22
C ALA A 71 28.18 -7.10 28.95
N LEU A 72 28.83 -6.88 27.81
CA LEU A 72 30.22 -7.35 27.61
C LEU A 72 31.09 -6.33 26.85
N PRO A 73 32.20 -5.84 27.42
CA PRO A 73 33.22 -5.11 26.68
C PRO A 73 34.13 -6.13 25.98
N SER A 74 33.99 -6.28 24.66
CA SER A 74 34.96 -7.04 23.86
C SER A 74 35.80 -6.05 23.06
N GLU A 75 37.06 -5.94 23.47
CA GLU A 75 38.14 -5.34 22.71
C GLU A 75 38.27 -6.05 21.36
N SER A 76 37.98 -5.34 20.26
CA SER A 76 38.32 -5.76 18.90
C SER A 76 38.40 -4.50 18.04
N GLU A 77 39.60 -4.28 17.50
CA GLU A 77 40.02 -3.10 16.76
C GLU A 77 39.11 -2.72 15.57
N PRO A 78 39.00 -1.41 15.24
CA PRO A 78 38.13 -0.95 14.17
C PRO A 78 38.76 -1.21 12.79
N LYS A 79 38.03 -1.90 11.91
CA LYS A 79 38.31 -1.93 10.46
C LYS A 79 38.06 -0.54 9.85
N PRO A 80 38.95 0.00 9.00
CA PRO A 80 38.77 1.31 8.39
C PRO A 80 37.79 1.19 7.22
N GLY A 81 36.64 1.86 7.32
CA GLY A 81 35.72 2.05 6.18
C GLY A 81 34.22 1.83 6.44
N SER A 82 33.78 1.53 7.66
CA SER A 82 32.35 1.46 7.99
C SER A 82 31.84 2.80 8.52
N ASP A 83 30.80 3.33 7.87
CA ASP A 83 29.95 4.47 8.26
C ASP A 83 29.10 4.14 9.53
N ASP A 84 29.67 3.33 10.44
CA ASP A 84 29.10 2.83 11.71
C ASP A 84 29.53 3.69 12.92
N THR A 85 29.91 4.93 12.66
CA THR A 85 30.10 5.93 13.71
C THR A 85 28.74 6.55 14.02
N LEU A 86 28.55 7.06 15.24
CA LEU A 86 27.37 7.82 15.73
C LEU A 86 26.66 8.74 14.70
N ASP A 87 27.37 9.17 13.65
CA ASP A 87 26.87 9.89 12.49
C ASP A 87 25.84 9.13 11.63
N GLY A 88 25.94 7.80 11.48
CA GLY A 88 24.95 6.99 10.77
C GLY A 88 23.59 6.99 11.48
N THR A 89 23.59 6.82 12.81
CA THR A 89 22.38 6.90 13.65
C THR A 89 21.80 8.31 13.65
N ARG A 90 22.65 9.35 13.69
CA ARG A 90 22.21 10.76 13.57
C ARG A 90 21.57 11.03 12.21
N ARG A 91 22.16 10.54 11.10
CA ARG A 91 21.57 10.67 9.76
C ARG A 91 20.20 10.00 9.67
N ILE A 92 20.06 8.80 10.21
CA ILE A 92 18.77 8.09 10.25
C ILE A 92 17.73 8.90 11.04
N LYS A 93 18.10 9.41 12.23
CA LYS A 93 17.20 10.24 13.05
C LYS A 93 16.76 11.51 12.33
N ILE A 94 17.70 12.21 11.69
CA ILE A 94 17.42 13.43 10.91
C ILE A 94 16.47 13.11 9.75
N LEU A 95 16.67 11.99 9.04
CA LEU A 95 15.76 11.57 7.96
C LEU A 95 14.35 11.29 8.49
N TYR A 96 14.21 10.61 9.64
CA TYR A 96 12.90 10.41 10.26
C TYR A 96 12.23 11.71 10.69
N GLU A 97 13.00 12.67 11.23
CA GLU A 97 12.47 13.98 11.60
C GLU A 97 12.00 14.76 10.38
N ILE A 98 12.78 14.76 9.29
CA ILE A 98 12.41 15.39 8.01
C ILE A 98 11.15 14.74 7.43
N GLU A 99 11.08 13.41 7.40
CA GLU A 99 9.93 12.70 6.85
C GLU A 99 8.68 12.91 7.71
N GLY A 100 8.83 12.90 9.04
CA GLY A 100 7.74 13.22 9.97
C GLY A 100 7.27 14.67 9.86
N LEU A 101 8.15 15.63 9.57
CA LEU A 101 7.78 17.01 9.27
C LEU A 101 7.04 17.12 7.94
N ARG A 102 7.48 16.37 6.93
CA ARG A 102 6.83 16.30 5.61
C ARG A 102 5.42 15.73 5.71
N LEU A 103 5.22 14.65 6.48
CA LEU A 103 3.90 14.05 6.70
C LEU A 103 2.97 15.01 7.44
N ARG A 104 3.46 15.70 8.48
CA ARG A 104 2.67 16.73 9.19
C ARG A 104 2.30 17.90 8.27
N GLN A 105 3.22 18.37 7.43
CA GLN A 105 2.89 19.39 6.42
C GLN A 105 1.85 18.89 5.42
N ALA A 106 1.95 17.63 4.97
CA ALA A 106 0.97 17.04 4.07
C ALA A 106 -0.41 16.88 4.73
N GLU A 107 -0.45 16.55 6.02
CA GLU A 107 -1.67 16.47 6.83
C GLU A 107 -2.32 17.85 6.99
N GLU A 108 -1.55 18.86 7.39
CA GLU A 108 -2.00 20.26 7.50
C GLU A 108 -2.49 20.82 6.15
N ALA A 109 -1.83 20.44 5.06
CA ALA A 109 -2.22 20.82 3.71
C ALA A 109 -3.45 20.02 3.19
N GLY A 110 -3.93 19.03 3.94
CA GLY A 110 -5.05 18.16 3.51
C GLY A 110 -4.71 17.27 2.32
N ALA A 111 -3.43 16.99 2.09
CA ALA A 111 -2.94 16.18 0.98
C ALA A 111 -2.90 14.67 1.29
N LEU A 112 -3.24 14.29 2.53
CA LEU A 112 -3.34 12.89 2.95
C LEU A 112 -4.81 12.46 2.94
N LEU A 113 -5.04 11.24 2.45
CA LEU A 113 -6.36 10.63 2.42
C LEU A 113 -6.33 9.35 3.27
N ARG A 114 -7.40 9.14 4.05
CA ARG A 114 -7.56 7.89 4.77
C ARG A 114 -7.83 6.74 3.82
N LYS A 115 -6.92 5.76 3.84
CA LYS A 115 -6.98 4.59 2.97
C LYS A 115 -8.26 3.77 3.19
N ASP A 116 -8.61 3.51 4.44
CA ASP A 116 -9.79 2.73 4.82
C ASP A 116 -11.09 3.38 4.29
N MET A 117 -11.19 4.70 4.36
CA MET A 117 -12.36 5.42 3.84
C MET A 117 -12.44 5.40 2.31
N ILE A 118 -11.30 5.45 1.62
CA ILE A 118 -11.25 5.29 0.16
C ILE A 118 -11.69 3.88 -0.24
N GLU A 119 -11.16 2.85 0.42
CA GLU A 119 -11.51 1.45 0.14
C GLU A 119 -13.02 1.22 0.33
N ASP A 120 -13.58 1.66 1.46
CA ASP A 120 -15.02 1.61 1.73
C ASP A 120 -15.85 2.36 0.67
N GLY A 121 -15.38 3.53 0.25
CA GLY A 121 -16.06 4.35 -0.76
C GLY A 121 -16.06 3.68 -2.14
N LEU A 122 -14.93 3.06 -2.52
CA LEU A 122 -14.80 2.31 -3.77
C LEU A 122 -15.67 1.06 -3.77
N ASP A 123 -15.75 0.33 -2.66
CA ASP A 123 -16.59 -0.87 -2.54
C ASP A 123 -18.08 -0.53 -2.72
N ARG A 124 -18.56 0.55 -2.08
CA ARG A 124 -19.94 1.03 -2.26
C ARG A 124 -20.23 1.43 -3.70
N LEU A 125 -19.30 2.15 -4.34
CA LEU A 125 -19.45 2.53 -5.75
C LEU A 125 -19.48 1.30 -6.66
N ALA A 126 -18.61 0.32 -6.42
CA ALA A 126 -18.56 -0.92 -7.19
C ALA A 126 -19.88 -1.71 -7.07
N GLU A 127 -20.46 -1.77 -5.87
CA GLU A 127 -21.76 -2.41 -5.65
C GLU A 127 -22.88 -1.72 -6.45
N GLU A 128 -22.94 -0.38 -6.44
CA GLU A 128 -23.94 0.36 -7.22
C GLU A 128 -23.74 0.19 -8.73
N ILE A 129 -22.49 0.21 -9.22
CA ILE A 129 -22.20 -0.07 -10.63
C ILE A 129 -22.66 -1.49 -10.99
N GLY A 130 -22.42 -2.47 -10.12
CA GLY A 130 -22.86 -3.85 -10.32
C GLY A 130 -24.39 -3.95 -10.49
N ARG A 131 -25.16 -3.22 -9.68
CA ARG A 131 -26.63 -3.17 -9.81
C ARG A 131 -27.11 -2.51 -11.10
N ILE A 132 -26.39 -1.51 -11.59
CA ILE A 132 -26.75 -0.80 -12.84
C ILE A 132 -26.41 -1.64 -14.08
N VAL A 133 -25.32 -2.40 -14.04
CA VAL A 133 -24.81 -3.17 -15.19
C VAL A 133 -25.41 -4.59 -15.24
N ASP A 134 -26.55 -4.83 -14.59
CA ASP A 134 -27.23 -6.13 -14.57
C ASP A 134 -27.83 -6.50 -15.95
N LEU A 135 -26.99 -7.02 -16.84
CA LEU A 135 -27.34 -7.41 -18.21
C LEU A 135 -28.52 -8.40 -18.30
N PRO A 136 -28.66 -9.41 -17.42
CA PRO A 136 -29.86 -10.24 -17.33
C PRO A 136 -31.17 -9.45 -17.32
N GLN A 137 -31.23 -8.29 -16.65
CA GLN A 137 -32.44 -7.45 -16.59
C GLN A 137 -32.84 -6.89 -17.96
N HIS A 138 -31.91 -6.81 -18.91
CA HIS A 138 -32.14 -6.31 -20.27
C HIS A 138 -32.26 -7.43 -21.32
N ALA A 139 -32.17 -8.70 -20.92
CA ALA A 139 -32.10 -9.84 -21.83
C ALA A 139 -33.27 -9.88 -22.81
N ASP A 140 -34.51 -9.66 -22.35
CA ASP A 140 -35.71 -9.72 -23.17
C ASP A 140 -35.72 -8.62 -24.25
N VAL A 141 -35.32 -7.40 -23.89
CA VAL A 141 -35.26 -6.26 -24.82
C VAL A 141 -34.18 -6.49 -25.87
N ILE A 142 -33.03 -7.03 -25.47
CA ILE A 142 -31.92 -7.39 -26.36
C ILE A 142 -32.34 -8.51 -27.31
N ALA A 143 -32.98 -9.57 -26.79
CA ALA A 143 -33.47 -10.70 -27.59
C ALA A 143 -34.53 -10.26 -28.60
N ALA A 144 -35.48 -9.43 -28.20
CA ALA A 144 -36.51 -8.89 -29.08
C ALA A 144 -35.92 -8.02 -30.21
N ALA A 145 -34.87 -7.25 -29.93
CA ALA A 145 -34.18 -6.45 -30.94
C ALA A 145 -33.37 -7.33 -31.91
N ALA A 146 -32.66 -8.34 -31.38
CA ALA A 146 -31.90 -9.30 -32.16
C ALA A 146 -32.78 -10.10 -33.13
N GLY A 147 -34.00 -10.45 -32.73
CA GLY A 147 -34.97 -11.14 -33.58
C GLY A 147 -35.50 -10.32 -34.76
N LYS A 148 -35.39 -8.98 -34.71
CA LYS A 148 -35.87 -8.09 -35.79
C LYS A 148 -34.79 -7.83 -36.84
N SER A 149 -33.65 -7.27 -36.42
CA SER A 149 -32.51 -7.02 -37.30
C SER A 149 -31.26 -6.65 -36.50
N LEU A 150 -30.11 -6.76 -37.15
CA LEU A 150 -28.84 -6.33 -36.57
C LEU A 150 -28.76 -4.81 -36.38
N HIS A 151 -29.51 -4.02 -37.16
CA HIS A 151 -29.59 -2.57 -37.00
C HIS A 151 -30.34 -2.20 -35.72
N GLU A 152 -31.50 -2.81 -35.48
CA GLU A 152 -32.30 -2.62 -34.26
C GLU A 152 -31.51 -3.01 -33.01
N LEU A 153 -30.79 -4.14 -33.05
CA LEU A 153 -29.89 -4.54 -31.97
C LEU A 153 -28.85 -3.46 -31.65
N ARG A 154 -28.22 -2.86 -32.68
CA ARG A 154 -27.24 -1.78 -32.47
C ARG A 154 -27.87 -0.54 -31.83
N ILE A 155 -29.10 -0.17 -32.21
CA ILE A 155 -29.81 0.96 -31.60
C ILE A 155 -30.06 0.69 -30.11
N VAL A 156 -30.60 -0.48 -29.78
CA VAL A 156 -30.89 -0.87 -28.39
C VAL A 156 -29.63 -0.90 -27.53
N LEU A 157 -28.54 -1.51 -28.02
CA LEU A 157 -27.28 -1.56 -27.29
C LEU A 157 -26.68 -0.16 -27.04
N LYS A 158 -26.76 0.74 -28.03
CA LYS A 158 -26.32 2.14 -27.86
C LYS A 158 -27.17 2.85 -26.81
N ARG A 159 -28.48 2.68 -26.84
CA ARG A 159 -29.40 3.27 -25.86
C ARG A 159 -29.07 2.77 -24.45
N LEU A 160 -29.00 1.45 -24.24
CA LEU A 160 -28.66 0.86 -22.95
C LEU A 160 -27.29 1.34 -22.44
N THR A 161 -26.29 1.45 -23.33
CA THR A 161 -24.98 2.00 -22.96
C THR A 161 -25.07 3.43 -22.43
N ILE A 162 -25.87 4.29 -23.09
CA ILE A 162 -26.06 5.69 -22.68
C ILE A 162 -26.81 5.75 -21.34
N GLU A 163 -27.88 4.97 -21.19
CA GLU A 163 -28.67 4.87 -19.97
C GLU A 163 -27.81 4.42 -18.78
N MET A 164 -27.04 3.33 -18.93
CA MET A 164 -26.14 2.82 -17.90
C MET A 164 -25.07 3.84 -17.52
N ARG A 165 -24.41 4.48 -18.49
CA ARG A 165 -23.40 5.53 -18.22
C ARG A 165 -23.99 6.70 -17.44
N THR A 166 -25.21 7.10 -17.80
CA THR A 166 -25.91 8.20 -17.14
C THR A 166 -26.27 7.84 -15.71
N ALA A 167 -26.80 6.63 -15.50
CA ALA A 167 -27.12 6.10 -14.17
C ALA A 167 -25.87 5.97 -13.28
N ILE A 168 -24.77 5.42 -13.81
CA ILE A 168 -23.49 5.31 -13.10
C ILE A 168 -22.98 6.71 -12.69
N SER A 169 -23.00 7.67 -13.62
CA SER A 169 -22.58 9.04 -13.33
C SER A 169 -23.44 9.69 -12.26
N ALA A 170 -24.76 9.48 -12.30
CA ALA A 170 -25.68 10.02 -11.31
C ALA A 170 -25.43 9.41 -9.91
N GLN A 171 -25.23 8.10 -9.82
CA GLN A 171 -24.95 7.44 -8.54
C GLN A 171 -23.58 7.81 -7.98
N ALA A 172 -22.54 7.89 -8.82
CA ALA A 172 -21.23 8.38 -8.39
C ALA A 172 -21.32 9.81 -7.82
N ALA A 173 -22.07 10.70 -8.48
CA ALA A 173 -22.30 12.05 -7.98
C ALA A 173 -23.09 12.07 -6.67
N ALA A 174 -24.11 11.20 -6.52
CA ALA A 174 -24.90 11.09 -5.30
C ALA A 174 -24.06 10.59 -4.11
N LEU A 175 -23.24 9.55 -4.33
CA LEU A 175 -22.30 9.04 -3.32
C LEU A 175 -21.28 10.11 -2.91
N ALA A 176 -20.73 10.84 -3.87
CA ALA A 176 -19.81 11.94 -3.59
C ALA A 176 -20.48 13.08 -2.81
N ALA A 177 -21.73 13.42 -3.13
CA ALA A 177 -22.48 14.47 -2.43
C ALA A 177 -22.88 14.08 -1.00
N ALA A 178 -23.11 12.79 -0.74
CA ALA A 178 -23.40 12.25 0.58
C ALA A 178 -22.15 12.02 1.43
N ALA A 179 -20.95 12.02 0.82
CA ALA A 179 -19.70 11.83 1.53
C ALA A 179 -19.37 13.06 2.41
N PRO A 180 -18.80 12.85 3.61
CA PRO A 180 -18.34 13.96 4.44
C PRO A 180 -17.22 14.73 3.74
N GLN A 181 -17.22 16.05 3.88
CA GLN A 181 -16.20 16.93 3.27
C GLN A 181 -14.79 16.71 3.83
N ARG A 182 -14.71 16.15 5.03
CA ARG A 182 -13.46 15.86 5.74
C ARG A 182 -13.58 14.54 6.46
N ASP A 183 -12.48 13.82 6.49
CA ASP A 183 -12.34 12.61 7.28
C ASP A 183 -12.55 12.92 8.76
N ALA A 184 -13.28 12.05 9.46
CA ALA A 184 -13.39 12.15 10.91
C ALA A 184 -12.02 11.88 11.54
N ALA A 185 -11.75 12.55 12.69
CA ALA A 185 -10.55 12.32 13.47
C ALA A 185 -10.40 10.83 13.80
N LEU A 186 -9.17 10.33 13.72
CA LEU A 186 -8.87 8.93 14.05
C LEU A 186 -9.31 8.63 15.49
N PRO A 187 -9.98 7.50 15.75
CA PRO A 187 -10.28 7.10 17.12
C PRO A 187 -8.96 6.87 17.87
N GLU A 188 -8.78 7.54 19.00
CA GLU A 188 -7.60 7.37 19.85
C GLU A 188 -7.52 5.92 20.32
N GLY A 189 -6.59 5.13 19.76
CA GLY A 189 -6.34 3.77 20.23
C GLY A 189 -6.01 2.70 19.19
N SER A 190 -5.86 3.01 17.90
CA SER A 190 -5.33 2.03 16.93
C SER A 190 -3.85 2.28 16.67
N SER A 191 -3.01 1.78 17.58
CA SER A 191 -1.56 1.63 17.40
C SER A 191 -1.21 0.20 17.00
#